data_AF-A0A6S4QP46-F1
#
_entry.id   AF-A0A6S4QP46-F1
#
_cell.length_a   1.000
_cell.length_b   1.000
_cell.length_c   1.000
_cell.angle_alpha   90.00
_cell.angle_beta   90.00
_cell.angle_gamma   90.00
#
_symmetry.space_group_name_H-M   'P 1'
#
loop_
_entity.id
_entity.type
_entity.pdbx_description
1 polymer ?
#
loop_
_entity_poly.entity_id
_entity_poly.type
_entity_poly.pdbx_seq_one_letter_code
_entity_poly.pdbx_strand_id
1 'polypeptide(L)'
;MKYHEKKRGTIDVSTTVTTEKLFEAVTALLEEIAEVPADTVTRDSHFRDDLDVDSLLMVELSAAIEDQFGVDIPDDEYGAIRTVGDLVDTIHRAQA
;
A
#
# COMPACT_ATOMS: atom_id res chain seq x y z
N MET A 1 1.45 -33.86 13.98
CA MET A 1 2.10 -33.02 12.97
C MET A 1 2.21 -31.62 13.55
N LYS A 2 3.43 -31.18 13.92
CA LYS A 2 3.66 -29.93 14.63
C LYS A 2 3.72 -28.79 13.62
N TYR A 3 2.71 -27.92 13.60
CA TYR A 3 2.82 -26.64 12.91
C TYR A 3 3.59 -25.68 13.81
N HIS A 4 4.71 -25.19 13.28
CA HIS A 4 5.58 -24.22 13.94
C HIS A 4 4.81 -22.92 14.21
N GLU A 5 4.95 -22.44 15.45
CA GLU A 5 4.70 -21.07 15.88
C GLU A 5 5.30 -20.06 14.88
N LYS A 6 4.45 -19.34 14.15
CA LYS A 6 4.79 -17.97 13.75
C LYS A 6 4.26 -17.05 14.85
N LYS A 7 5.11 -16.74 15.82
CA LYS A 7 4.91 -15.60 16.73
C LYS A 7 4.93 -14.33 15.89
N ARG A 8 3.78 -13.86 15.42
CA ARG A 8 3.67 -12.50 14.91
C ARG A 8 3.85 -11.57 16.10
N GLY A 9 4.97 -10.84 16.07
CA GLY A 9 5.41 -9.95 17.11
C GLY A 9 4.37 -8.88 17.40
N THR A 10 4.34 -8.47 18.66
CA THR A 10 3.70 -7.27 19.15
C THR A 10 4.20 -6.06 18.35
N ILE A 11 3.34 -5.48 17.53
CA ILE A 11 3.56 -4.14 16.96
C ILE A 11 2.80 -3.17 17.86
N ASP A 12 3.47 -2.74 18.93
CA ASP A 12 3.14 -1.49 19.61
C ASP A 12 4.13 -0.45 19.11
N VAL A 13 3.65 0.52 18.34
CA VAL A 13 4.47 1.63 17.84
C VAL A 13 3.61 2.87 17.90
N SER A 14 3.77 3.57 19.01
CA SER A 14 3.29 4.94 19.22
C SER A 14 3.66 5.81 18.01
N THR A 15 2.65 6.09 17.18
CA THR A 15 2.46 7.29 16.35
C THR A 15 3.63 7.75 15.46
N THR A 16 4.33 6.82 14.81
CA THR A 16 5.06 7.11 13.56
C THR A 16 4.75 6.01 12.56
N VAL A 17 4.03 6.36 11.50
CA VAL A 17 3.78 5.46 10.39
C VAL A 17 5.05 5.42 9.56
N THR A 18 5.80 4.32 9.66
CA THR A 18 7.03 4.13 8.90
C THR A 18 6.71 3.67 7.49
N THR A 19 7.60 3.98 6.56
CA THR A 19 7.44 3.64 5.14
C THR A 19 7.31 2.13 4.90
N GLU A 20 7.90 1.30 5.76
CA GLU A 20 7.75 -0.17 5.73
C GLU A 20 6.31 -0.61 6.03
N LYS A 21 5.66 -0.01 7.05
CA LYS A 21 4.25 -0.32 7.36
C LYS A 21 3.29 0.13 6.26
N LEU A 22 3.59 1.27 5.63
CA LEU A 22 2.83 1.76 4.49
C LEU A 22 2.94 0.79 3.33
N PHE A 23 4.14 0.31 3.04
CA PHE A 23 4.34 -0.69 2.00
C PHE A 23 3.56 -1.97 2.31
N GLU A 24 3.68 -2.52 3.51
CA GLU A 24 2.92 -3.72 3.93
C GLU A 24 1.40 -3.53 3.77
N ALA A 25 0.87 -2.38 4.18
CA ALA A 25 -0.54 -2.09 4.04
C ALA A 25 -0.99 -1.92 2.58
N VAL A 26 -0.22 -1.19 1.77
CA VAL A 26 -0.51 -1.05 0.34
C VAL A 26 -0.48 -2.40 -0.36
N THR A 27 0.48 -3.28 -0.04
CA THR A 27 0.52 -4.63 -0.60
C THR A 27 -0.67 -5.50 -0.17
N ALA A 28 -1.13 -5.35 1.08
CA ALA A 28 -2.32 -6.06 1.54
C ALA A 28 -3.60 -5.58 0.83
N LEU A 29 -3.74 -4.27 0.60
CA LEU A 29 -4.87 -3.71 -0.15
C LEU A 29 -4.83 -4.14 -1.62
N LEU A 30 -3.65 -4.24 -2.23
CA LEU A 30 -3.49 -4.76 -3.59
C LEU A 30 -3.92 -6.24 -3.69
N GLU A 31 -3.63 -7.05 -2.68
CA GLU A 31 -4.08 -8.44 -2.63
C GLU A 31 -5.62 -8.54 -2.49
N GLU A 32 -6.23 -7.64 -1.70
CA GLU A 32 -7.68 -7.63 -1.47
C GLU A 32 -8.48 -7.07 -2.66
N ILE A 33 -8.02 -5.96 -3.24
CA ILE A 33 -8.75 -5.19 -4.26
C ILE A 33 -8.43 -5.68 -5.66
N ALA A 34 -7.15 -5.92 -5.94
CA ALA A 34 -6.66 -6.24 -7.29
C ALA A 34 -6.26 -7.73 -7.45
N GLU A 35 -6.43 -8.56 -6.42
CA GLU A 35 -6.02 -9.97 -6.41
C GLU A 35 -4.52 -10.17 -6.72
N VAL A 36 -3.69 -9.15 -6.43
CA VAL A 36 -2.25 -9.15 -6.68
C VAL A 36 -1.52 -9.72 -5.45
N PRO A 37 -0.76 -10.83 -5.57
CA PRO A 37 -0.07 -11.41 -4.42
C PRO A 37 0.98 -10.46 -3.85
N ALA A 38 0.90 -10.15 -2.55
CA ALA A 38 1.83 -9.24 -1.87
C ALA A 38 3.31 -9.62 -2.05
N ASP A 39 3.63 -10.92 -2.11
CA ASP A 39 4.99 -11.42 -2.32
C ASP A 39 5.57 -11.11 -3.72
N THR A 40 4.73 -10.73 -4.67
CA THR A 40 5.14 -10.35 -6.04
C THR A 40 5.31 -8.84 -6.21
N VAL A 41 4.83 -8.06 -5.24
CA VAL A 41 4.89 -6.61 -5.28
C VAL A 41 6.24 -6.12 -4.76
N THR A 42 6.83 -5.18 -5.49
CA THR A 42 8.04 -4.48 -5.08
C THR A 42 7.80 -2.97 -5.11
N ARG A 43 8.71 -2.18 -4.54
CA ARG A 43 8.62 -0.72 -4.64
C ARG A 43 8.66 -0.21 -6.07
N ASP A 44 9.43 -0.86 -6.92
CA ASP A 44 9.60 -0.46 -8.32
C ASP A 44 8.48 -0.99 -9.22
N SER A 45 7.57 -1.82 -8.70
CA SER A 45 6.47 -2.39 -9.47
C SER A 45 5.52 -1.30 -9.95
N HIS A 46 5.32 -1.25 -11.27
CA HIS A 46 4.35 -0.36 -11.89
C HIS A 46 2.93 -0.89 -11.73
N PHE A 47 2.01 -0.04 -11.24
CA PHE A 47 0.61 -0.42 -11.02
C PHE A 47 -0.02 -0.98 -12.30
N ARG A 48 0.09 -0.23 -13.40
CA ARG A 48 -0.53 -0.63 -14.67
C ARG A 48 0.28 -1.65 -15.45
N ASP A 49 1.59 -1.45 -15.54
CA ASP A 49 2.44 -2.21 -16.47
C ASP A 49 2.90 -3.57 -15.89
N ASP A 50 3.06 -3.67 -14.57
CA ASP A 50 3.55 -4.90 -13.91
C ASP A 50 2.46 -5.62 -13.12
N LEU A 51 1.55 -4.87 -12.48
CA LEU A 51 0.55 -5.42 -11.56
C LEU A 51 -0.86 -5.51 -12.16
N ASP A 52 -1.05 -5.10 -13.43
CA ASP A 52 -2.35 -5.05 -14.12
C ASP A 52 -3.45 -4.31 -13.32
N VAL A 53 -3.05 -3.32 -12.51
CA VAL A 53 -3.95 -2.46 -11.75
C VAL A 53 -4.45 -1.33 -12.64
N ASP A 54 -5.68 -1.48 -13.11
CA ASP A 54 -6.37 -0.48 -13.92
C ASP A 54 -6.81 0.75 -13.10
N SER A 55 -7.18 1.82 -13.81
CA SER A 55 -7.59 3.09 -13.18
C SER A 55 -8.81 2.98 -12.25
N LEU A 56 -9.69 1.98 -12.44
CA LEU A 56 -10.81 1.75 -11.53
C LEU A 56 -10.34 1.19 -10.20
N LEU A 57 -9.44 0.20 -10.24
CA LEU A 57 -8.82 -0.38 -9.05
C LEU A 57 -7.97 0.66 -8.31
N MET A 58 -7.31 1.57 -9.05
CA MET A 58 -6.60 2.70 -8.46
C MET A 58 -7.51 3.64 -7.65
N VAL A 59 -8.77 3.84 -8.06
CA VAL A 59 -9.75 4.64 -7.31
C VAL A 59 -10.22 3.91 -6.04
N GLU A 60 -10.40 2.60 -6.11
CA GLU A 60 -10.75 1.80 -4.92
C GLU A 60 -9.59 1.76 -3.92
N LEU A 61 -8.36 1.62 -4.42
CA LEU A 61 -7.15 1.67 -3.61
C LEU A 61 -6.98 3.05 -2.94
N SER A 62 -7.26 4.15 -3.65
CA SER A 62 -7.17 5.50 -3.07
C SER A 62 -8.15 5.66 -1.91
N ALA A 63 -9.41 5.29 -2.11
CA ALA A 63 -10.44 5.39 -1.08
C ALA A 63 -10.11 4.53 0.14
N ALA A 64 -9.59 3.32 -0.05
CA ALA A 64 -9.15 2.45 1.05
C ALA A 64 -7.97 3.05 1.84
N ILE A 65 -7.01 3.67 1.15
CA ILE A 65 -5.87 4.34 1.78
C ILE A 65 -6.32 5.57 2.56
N GLU A 66 -7.20 6.40 2.00
CA GLU A 66 -7.77 7.57 2.67
C GLU A 66 -8.51 7.18 3.96
N ASP A 67 -9.35 6.14 3.92
CA ASP A 67 -10.07 5.62 5.09
C ASP A 67 -9.11 5.02 6.14
N GLN A 68 -8.13 4.23 5.71
CA GLN A 68 -7.21 3.53 6.61
C GLN A 68 -6.19 4.47 7.27
N PHE A 69 -5.70 5.47 6.54
CA PHE A 69 -4.60 6.34 6.98
C PHE A 69 -5.02 7.76 7.32
N GLY A 70 -6.26 8.15 7.00
CA GLY A 70 -6.77 9.51 7.20
C GLY A 70 -6.02 10.55 6.38
N VAL A 71 -5.49 10.16 5.22
CA VAL A 71 -4.79 11.05 4.28
C VAL A 71 -5.76 11.53 3.21
N ASP A 72 -5.46 12.67 2.60
CA ASP A 72 -6.16 13.21 1.43
C ASP A 72 -5.09 13.51 0.38
N ILE A 73 -5.06 12.72 -0.70
CA ILE A 73 -4.04 12.84 -1.74
C ILE A 73 -4.68 13.57 -2.93
N PRO A 74 -4.17 14.75 -3.33
CA PRO A 74 -4.75 15.50 -4.43
C PRO A 74 -4.63 14.76 -5.76
N ASP A 75 -5.63 14.92 -6.62
CA ASP A 75 -5.72 14.26 -7.95
C ASP A 75 -4.44 14.43 -8.79
N ASP A 76 -3.78 15.58 -8.73
CA ASP A 76 -2.52 15.84 -9.45
C ASP A 76 -1.37 14.94 -8.98
N GLU A 77 -1.26 14.71 -7.66
CA GLU A 77 -0.27 13.77 -7.12
C GLU A 77 -0.67 12.34 -7.47
N TYR A 78 -1.95 11.99 -7.34
CA TYR A 78 -2.44 10.65 -7.66
C TYR A 78 -2.24 10.30 -9.15
N GLY A 79 -2.44 11.26 -10.06
CA GLY A 79 -2.17 11.11 -11.48
C GLY A 79 -0.69 10.99 -11.85
N ALA A 80 0.21 11.39 -10.94
CA ALA A 80 1.66 11.24 -11.10
C ALA A 80 2.18 9.89 -10.59
N ILE A 81 1.43 9.18 -9.75
CA ILE A 81 1.80 7.88 -9.20
C ILE A 81 1.88 6.84 -10.32
N ARG A 82 3.03 6.16 -10.41
CA ARG A 82 3.26 5.07 -11.38
C ARG A 82 3.63 3.77 -10.71
N THR A 83 4.40 3.85 -9.63
CA THR A 83 4.92 2.69 -8.90
C THR A 83 4.38 2.63 -7.48
N VAL A 84 4.46 1.44 -6.88
CA VAL A 84 4.07 1.24 -5.47
C VAL A 84 4.91 2.10 -4.53
N GLY A 85 6.20 2.30 -4.84
CA GLY A 85 7.08 3.21 -4.13
C GLY A 85 6.56 4.65 -4.14
N ASP A 86 6.11 5.15 -5.29
CA ASP A 86 5.55 6.50 -5.41
C ASP A 86 4.33 6.69 -4.50
N LEU A 87 3.42 5.71 -4.47
CA LEU A 87 2.22 5.76 -3.64
C LEU A 87 2.60 5.76 -2.16
N VAL A 88 3.46 4.84 -1.75
CA VAL A 88 3.93 4.73 -0.36
C VAL A 88 4.60 6.02 0.11
N ASP A 89 5.47 6.60 -0.72
CA ASP A 89 6.14 7.86 -0.39
C ASP A 89 5.16 9.02 -0.36
N THR A 90 4.13 9.02 -1.21
CA THR A 90 3.07 10.03 -1.22
C THR A 90 2.23 9.98 0.05
N ILE A 91 1.82 8.79 0.49
CA ILE A 91 1.10 8.62 1.76
C ILE A 91 1.98 9.09 2.93
N HIS A 92 3.26 8.69 2.93
CA HIS A 92 4.20 9.11 3.98
C HIS A 92 4.36 10.63 4.06
N ARG A 93 4.39 11.32 2.90
CA ARG A 93 4.42 12.79 2.85
C ARG A 93 3.10 13.41 3.29
N ALA A 94 1.96 12.82 2.92
CA ALA A 94 0.63 13.33 3.27
C ALA A 94 0.31 13.21 4.77
N GLN A 95 0.97 12.31 5.49
CA GLN A 95 0.86 12.16 6.96
C GLN A 95 1.77 13.11 7.77
N ALA A 96 2.69 13.82 7.12
CA ALA A 96 3.68 14.69 7.76
C ALA A 96 3.17 16.12 7.90
#